data_AF-F2L589-F1
#
_entry.id   AF-F2L589-F1
#
_cell.length_a   1.000
_cell.length_b   1.000
_cell.length_c   1.000
_cell.angle_alpha   90.00
_cell.angle_beta   90.00
_cell.angle_gamma   90.00
#
_symmetry.space_group_name_H-M   'P 1'
#
loop_
_entity.id
_entity.type
_entity.pdbx_description
1 polymer ?
#
loop_
_entity_poly.entity_id
_entity_poly.type
_entity_poly.pdbx_seq_one_letter_code
_entity_poly.pdbx_strand_id
1 'polypeptide(L)'
;MINKDELLSKIRELSASMDQLEGQIAAITKEIEDKRNALGEVRRSLAEVRSQIDNIRAKFQKIREDLGQLRAKRQEIIDSIRKAKSQILEINVEMQKHREKLDAYRKALSAINEYVGGRPLDKEKMKMLVEKLEYYFETSPTDPEWERQFIKTISEIEEELNLADSLEKLRSHIQEIKNKLDELKRRKDEIRQNIANLVNSLNSVKEEIAKLKKEREEAYKQLTELKKKRDELKQMRDDLKKAIVDLAIKRKELRARLAQLRDELNKYTILLKAADLSERYKTALEAQNAKKEGLRAKAEEIYQKLLRGERLTHEEMKILAEAGYLAEE
;
A
#
# COMPACT_ATOMS: atom_id res chain seq x y z
N MET A 1 -22.16 -59.75 -52.53
CA MET A 1 -21.16 -58.91 -53.23
C MET A 1 -21.01 -57.63 -52.42
N ILE A 2 -19.79 -57.14 -52.25
CA ILE A 2 -19.56 -55.83 -51.61
C ILE A 2 -19.95 -54.77 -52.64
N ASN A 3 -20.94 -53.94 -52.35
CA ASN A 3 -21.39 -52.90 -53.27
C ASN A 3 -20.43 -51.71 -53.21
N LYS A 4 -19.73 -51.44 -54.31
CA LYS A 4 -18.69 -50.41 -54.41
C LYS A 4 -19.23 -48.99 -54.21
N ASP A 5 -20.44 -48.73 -54.69
CA ASP A 5 -21.08 -47.42 -54.56
C ASP A 5 -21.48 -47.12 -53.10
N GLU A 6 -21.86 -48.16 -52.34
CA GLU A 6 -22.11 -48.06 -50.90
C GLU A 6 -20.83 -47.76 -50.11
N LEU A 7 -19.69 -48.34 -50.51
CA LEU A 7 -18.39 -48.02 -49.89
C LEU A 7 -17.96 -46.58 -50.19
N LEU A 8 -18.11 -46.13 -51.44
CA LEU A 8 -17.76 -44.78 -51.86
C LEU A 8 -18.62 -43.71 -51.17
N SER A 9 -19.92 -43.95 -51.04
CA SER A 9 -20.82 -43.06 -50.29
C SER A 9 -20.44 -42.99 -48.82
N LYS A 10 -20.19 -44.13 -48.16
CA LYS A 10 -19.76 -44.17 -46.76
C LYS A 10 -18.44 -43.43 -46.52
N ILE A 11 -17.47 -43.59 -47.42
CA ILE A 11 -16.19 -42.86 -47.34
C ILE A 11 -16.42 -41.36 -47.45
N ARG A 12 -17.27 -40.91 -48.39
CA ARG A 12 -17.60 -39.47 -48.53
C ARG A 12 -18.27 -38.91 -47.28
N GLU A 13 -19.21 -39.64 -46.68
CA GLU A 13 -19.89 -39.24 -45.44
C GLU A 13 -18.91 -39.13 -44.25
N LEU A 14 -18.01 -40.11 -44.11
CA LEU A 14 -16.97 -40.10 -43.08
C LEU A 14 -15.98 -38.94 -43.27
N SER A 15 -15.55 -38.69 -44.52
CA SER A 15 -14.69 -37.54 -44.84
C SER A 15 -15.35 -36.22 -44.47
N ALA A 16 -16.61 -36.03 -44.86
CA ALA A 16 -17.35 -34.80 -44.54
C ALA A 16 -17.52 -34.62 -43.02
N SER A 17 -17.78 -35.71 -42.29
CA SER A 17 -17.88 -35.68 -40.82
C SER A 17 -16.55 -35.35 -40.15
N MET A 18 -15.44 -35.85 -40.70
CA MET A 18 -14.09 -35.51 -40.23
C MET A 18 -13.78 -34.02 -40.46
N ASP A 19 -14.07 -33.48 -41.64
CA ASP A 19 -13.85 -32.07 -41.94
C ASP A 19 -14.62 -31.16 -40.97
N GLN A 20 -15.85 -31.54 -40.63
CA GLN A 20 -16.65 -30.83 -39.62
C GLN A 20 -16.00 -30.88 -38.23
N LEU A 21 -15.52 -32.05 -37.78
CA LEU A 21 -14.82 -32.18 -36.50
C LEU A 21 -13.50 -31.39 -36.47
N GLU A 22 -12.76 -31.37 -37.57
CA GLU A 22 -11.54 -30.56 -37.71
C GLU A 22 -11.84 -29.06 -37.57
N GLY A 23 -12.92 -28.59 -38.20
CA GLY A 23 -13.42 -27.23 -38.03
C GLY A 23 -13.79 -26.90 -36.58
N GLN A 24 -14.51 -27.79 -35.89
CA GLN A 24 -14.86 -27.60 -34.48
C GLN A 24 -13.62 -27.57 -33.57
N ILE A 25 -12.64 -28.45 -33.81
CA ILE A 25 -11.37 -28.48 -33.07
C ILE A 25 -10.59 -27.18 -33.28
N ALA A 26 -10.55 -26.66 -34.51
CA ALA A 26 -9.91 -25.40 -34.83
C ALA A 26 -10.58 -24.22 -34.10
N ALA A 27 -11.91 -24.15 -34.12
CA ALA A 27 -12.68 -23.13 -33.42
C ALA A 27 -12.42 -23.14 -31.90
N ILE A 28 -12.52 -24.31 -31.26
CA ILE A 28 -12.22 -24.45 -29.82
C ILE A 28 -10.77 -24.10 -29.51
N THR A 29 -9.83 -24.45 -30.39
CA THR A 29 -8.41 -24.10 -30.19
C THR A 29 -8.21 -22.59 -30.18
N LYS A 30 -8.89 -21.87 -31.08
CA LYS A 30 -8.88 -20.41 -31.10
C LYS A 30 -9.52 -19.82 -29.83
N GLU A 31 -10.68 -20.32 -29.41
CA GLU A 31 -11.32 -19.87 -28.17
C GLU A 31 -10.44 -20.06 -26.91
N ILE A 32 -9.70 -21.18 -26.84
CA ILE A 32 -8.74 -21.43 -25.76
C ILE A 32 -7.64 -20.37 -25.77
N GLU A 33 -7.13 -20.02 -26.95
CA GLU A 33 -6.08 -19.02 -27.12
C GLU A 33 -6.56 -17.62 -26.73
N ASP A 34 -7.76 -17.21 -27.18
CA ASP A 34 -8.38 -15.95 -26.81
C ASP A 34 -8.58 -15.84 -25.29
N LYS A 35 -9.08 -16.90 -24.64
CA LYS A 35 -9.23 -16.92 -23.18
C LYS A 35 -7.88 -16.92 -22.45
N ARG A 36 -6.83 -17.52 -23.01
CA ARG A 36 -5.47 -17.46 -22.44
C ARG A 36 -4.90 -16.05 -22.51
N ASN A 37 -5.15 -15.34 -23.61
CA ASN A 37 -4.75 -13.94 -23.77
C ASN A 37 -5.46 -13.05 -22.74
N ALA A 38 -6.80 -13.18 -22.62
CA ALA A 38 -7.58 -12.49 -21.59
C ALA A 38 -7.09 -12.82 -20.17
N LEU A 39 -6.74 -14.09 -19.89
CA LEU A 39 -6.17 -14.50 -18.61
C LEU A 39 -4.81 -13.83 -18.35
N GLY A 40 -4.01 -13.62 -19.39
CA GLY A 40 -2.76 -12.86 -19.34
C GLY A 40 -2.99 -11.40 -18.92
N GLU A 41 -3.98 -10.74 -19.50
CA GLU A 41 -4.37 -9.36 -19.17
C GLU A 41 -4.88 -9.22 -17.73
N VAL A 42 -5.76 -10.14 -17.30
CA VAL A 42 -6.24 -10.19 -15.91
C VAL A 42 -5.09 -10.39 -14.92
N ARG A 43 -4.07 -11.19 -15.28
CA ARG A 43 -2.88 -11.36 -14.43
C ARG A 43 -2.04 -10.08 -14.33
N ARG A 44 -1.88 -9.34 -15.43
CA ARG A 44 -1.17 -8.05 -15.44
C ARG A 44 -1.89 -7.01 -14.59
N SER A 45 -3.20 -6.85 -14.79
CA SER A 45 -4.01 -5.93 -13.97
C SER A 45 -4.02 -6.32 -12.48
N LEU A 46 -4.05 -7.61 -12.14
CA LEU A 46 -3.88 -8.07 -10.76
C LEU A 46 -2.53 -7.67 -10.16
N ALA A 47 -1.45 -7.76 -10.94
CA ALA A 47 -0.11 -7.36 -10.49
C ALA A 47 -0.06 -5.84 -10.23
N GLU A 48 -0.65 -5.05 -11.11
CA GLU A 48 -0.75 -3.60 -10.95
C GLU A 48 -1.56 -3.21 -9.70
N VAL A 49 -2.75 -3.79 -9.52
CA VAL A 49 -3.58 -3.53 -8.33
C VAL A 49 -2.86 -3.94 -7.04
N ARG A 50 -2.09 -5.04 -7.05
CA ARG A 50 -1.26 -5.42 -5.90
C ARG A 50 -0.19 -4.37 -5.60
N SER A 51 0.53 -3.90 -6.61
CA SER A 51 1.51 -2.84 -6.46
C SER A 51 0.90 -1.55 -5.89
N GLN A 52 -0.27 -1.14 -6.40
CA GLN A 52 -1.01 0.01 -5.88
C GLN A 52 -1.42 -0.17 -4.41
N ILE A 53 -1.90 -1.37 -4.04
CA ILE A 53 -2.23 -1.71 -2.64
C ILE A 53 -1.00 -1.58 -1.74
N ASP A 54 0.16 -2.10 -2.18
CA ASP A 54 1.39 -2.07 -1.39
C ASP A 54 1.93 -0.64 -1.25
N ASN A 55 1.83 0.18 -2.29
CA ASN A 55 2.13 1.61 -2.22
C ASN A 55 1.25 2.35 -1.20
N ILE A 56 -0.06 2.07 -1.17
CA ILE A 56 -0.97 2.66 -0.19
C ILE A 56 -0.65 2.19 1.23
N ARG A 57 -0.30 0.90 1.42
CA ARG A 57 0.15 0.38 2.72
C ARG A 57 1.42 1.07 3.20
N ALA A 58 2.37 1.34 2.31
CA ALA A 58 3.57 2.10 2.65
C ALA A 58 3.23 3.54 3.08
N LYS A 59 2.29 4.21 2.38
CA LYS A 59 1.77 5.53 2.79
C LYS A 59 1.12 5.47 4.18
N PHE A 60 0.32 4.45 4.47
CA PHE A 60 -0.27 4.26 5.79
C PHE A 60 0.76 4.11 6.91
N GLN A 61 1.84 3.39 6.64
CA GLN A 61 2.91 3.20 7.61
C GLN A 61 3.59 4.53 7.93
N LYS A 62 3.91 5.34 6.91
CA LYS A 62 4.46 6.70 7.09
C LYS A 62 3.52 7.60 7.89
N ILE A 63 2.24 7.67 7.50
CA ILE A 63 1.23 8.47 8.22
C ILE A 63 1.12 8.03 9.70
N ARG A 64 1.21 6.71 9.98
CA ARG A 64 1.19 6.20 11.35
C ARG A 64 2.41 6.65 12.15
N GLU A 65 3.60 6.60 11.55
CA GLU A 65 4.84 7.07 12.16
C GLU A 65 4.79 8.58 12.45
N ASP A 66 4.38 9.38 11.45
CA ASP A 66 4.24 10.83 11.58
C ASP A 66 3.22 11.21 12.66
N LEU A 67 2.06 10.54 12.69
CA LEU A 67 1.08 10.72 13.76
C LEU A 67 1.63 10.33 15.13
N GLY A 68 2.50 9.32 15.20
CA GLY A 68 3.19 8.94 16.44
C GLY A 68 4.10 10.06 16.93
N GLN A 69 4.95 10.59 16.04
CA GLN A 69 5.87 11.69 16.35
C GLN A 69 5.12 12.96 16.77
N LEU A 70 4.06 13.34 16.05
CA LEU A 70 3.28 14.53 16.39
C LEU A 70 2.55 14.38 17.73
N ARG A 71 2.08 13.18 18.08
CA ARG A 71 1.49 12.93 19.40
C ARG A 71 2.51 13.05 20.52
N ALA A 72 3.74 12.59 20.32
CA ALA A 72 4.83 12.76 21.27
C ALA A 72 5.18 14.24 21.45
N LYS A 73 5.41 14.97 20.35
CA LYS A 73 5.63 16.44 20.37
C LYS A 73 4.50 17.19 21.07
N ARG A 74 3.25 16.83 20.78
CA ARG A 74 2.07 17.42 21.44
C ARG A 74 2.13 17.22 22.96
N GLN A 75 2.52 16.03 23.41
CA GLN A 75 2.62 15.72 24.83
C GLN A 75 3.73 16.52 25.51
N GLU A 76 4.92 16.60 24.88
CA GLU A 76 6.05 17.42 25.37
C GLU A 76 5.68 18.91 25.52
N ILE A 77 4.94 19.46 24.55
CA ILE A 77 4.46 20.85 24.60
C ILE A 77 3.47 21.02 25.76
N ILE A 78 2.52 20.10 25.94
CA ILE A 78 1.56 20.14 27.05
C ILE A 78 2.28 20.10 28.40
N ASP A 79 3.28 19.24 28.56
CA ASP A 79 4.03 19.13 29.79
C ASP A 79 4.90 20.36 30.06
N SER A 80 5.47 20.97 29.01
CA SER A 80 6.17 22.26 29.10
C SER A 80 5.24 23.39 29.54
N ILE A 81 4.02 23.46 28.99
CA ILE A 81 3.01 24.44 29.41
C ILE A 81 2.63 24.23 30.89
N ARG A 82 2.47 22.98 31.34
CA ARG A 82 2.17 22.67 32.75
C ARG A 82 3.29 23.14 33.68
N LYS A 83 4.55 22.88 33.34
CA LYS A 83 5.73 23.36 34.09
C LYS A 83 5.80 24.89 34.12
N ALA A 84 5.58 25.55 32.99
CA ALA A 84 5.56 27.01 32.93
C ALA A 84 4.43 27.61 33.81
N LYS A 85 3.26 26.95 33.85
CA LYS A 85 2.16 27.37 34.74
C LYS A 85 2.49 27.18 36.22
N SER A 86 3.19 26.10 36.61
CA SER A 86 3.61 25.92 38.00
C SER A 86 4.62 26.99 38.43
N GLN A 87 5.58 27.32 37.55
CA GLN A 87 6.53 28.42 37.79
C GLN A 87 5.82 29.77 38.01
N ILE A 88 4.76 30.06 37.24
CA ILE A 88 3.95 31.26 37.47
C ILE A 88 3.28 31.24 38.86
N LEU A 89 2.79 30.09 39.32
CA LEU A 89 2.19 29.96 40.66
C LEU A 89 3.22 30.20 41.75
N GLU A 90 4.42 29.63 41.63
CA GLU A 90 5.55 29.86 42.55
C GLU A 90 5.92 31.34 42.62
N ILE A 91 6.09 32.00 41.46
CA ILE A 91 6.36 33.44 41.39
C ILE A 91 5.24 34.26 42.04
N ASN A 92 3.97 33.87 41.88
CA ASN A 92 2.87 34.57 42.54
C ASN A 92 2.95 34.49 44.07
N VAL A 93 3.30 33.32 44.61
CA VAL A 93 3.48 33.12 46.05
C VAL A 93 4.66 33.95 46.56
N GLU A 94 5.78 33.98 45.83
CA GLU A 94 6.94 34.82 46.17
C GLU A 94 6.60 36.31 46.14
N MET A 95 5.90 36.77 45.10
CA MET A 95 5.43 38.16 45.02
C MET A 95 4.51 38.51 46.18
N GLN A 96 3.63 37.60 46.61
CA GLN A 96 2.75 37.83 47.75
C GLN A 96 3.56 38.03 49.04
N LYS A 97 4.53 37.15 49.32
CA LYS A 97 5.43 37.30 50.48
C LYS A 97 6.18 38.63 50.48
N HIS A 98 6.64 39.08 49.30
CA HIS A 98 7.29 40.38 49.17
C HIS A 98 6.33 41.55 49.37
N ARG A 99 5.06 41.46 48.93
CA ARG A 99 4.03 42.48 49.17
C ARG A 99 3.67 42.59 50.65
N GLU A 100 3.56 41.47 51.36
CA GLU A 100 3.31 41.45 52.80
C GLU A 100 4.46 42.11 53.58
N LYS A 101 5.72 41.81 53.23
CA LYS A 101 6.90 42.50 53.80
C LYS A 101 6.90 44.00 53.49
N LEU A 102 6.54 44.37 52.27
CA LEU A 102 6.45 45.77 51.86
C LEU A 102 5.39 46.53 52.68
N ASP A 103 4.23 45.91 52.92
CA ASP A 103 3.17 46.49 53.75
C ASP A 103 3.62 46.66 55.21
N ALA A 104 4.30 45.66 55.77
CA ALA A 104 4.88 45.73 57.11
C ALA A 104 5.89 46.87 57.24
N TYR A 105 6.83 47.00 56.29
CA TYR A 105 7.80 48.10 56.31
C TYR A 105 7.16 49.47 56.08
N ARG A 106 6.11 49.58 55.26
CA ARG A 106 5.35 50.82 55.09
C ARG A 106 4.62 51.24 56.36
N LYS A 107 4.02 50.29 57.08
CA LYS A 107 3.39 50.53 58.38
C LYS A 107 4.41 50.97 59.42
N ALA A 108 5.55 50.30 59.51
CA ALA A 108 6.66 50.71 60.39
C ALA A 108 7.17 52.11 60.06
N LEU A 109 7.38 52.42 58.77
CA LEU A 109 7.79 53.73 58.31
C LEU A 109 6.72 54.80 58.62
N SER A 110 5.43 54.48 58.47
CA SER A 110 4.34 55.38 58.84
C SER A 110 4.31 55.68 60.34
N ALA A 111 4.44 54.65 61.18
CA ALA A 111 4.44 54.80 62.63
C ALA A 111 5.63 55.65 63.13
N ILE A 112 6.82 55.44 62.55
CA ILE A 112 8.01 56.25 62.88
C ILE A 112 7.83 57.69 62.37
N ASN A 113 7.30 57.89 61.17
CA ASN A 113 7.05 59.25 60.66
C ASN A 113 6.00 60.00 61.50
N GLU A 114 4.99 59.31 62.03
CA GLU A 114 3.98 59.87 62.93
C GLU A 114 4.59 60.25 64.28
N TYR A 115 5.44 59.39 64.86
CA TYR A 115 6.20 59.68 66.08
C TYR A 115 7.08 60.94 65.94
N VAL A 116 7.76 61.08 64.80
CA VAL A 116 8.63 62.23 64.48
C VAL A 116 7.82 63.48 64.05
N GLY A 117 6.49 63.37 63.93
CA GLY A 117 5.62 64.48 63.53
C GLY A 117 5.83 64.96 62.09
N GLY A 118 6.32 64.09 61.21
CA GLY A 118 6.59 64.41 59.81
C GLY A 118 7.77 65.38 59.59
N ARG A 119 8.55 65.68 60.63
CA ARG A 119 9.74 66.54 60.51
C ARG A 119 10.85 65.79 59.75
N PRO A 120 11.51 66.41 58.76
CA PRO A 120 12.69 65.83 58.16
C PRO A 120 13.82 65.84 59.21
N LEU A 121 14.22 64.66 59.69
CA LEU A 121 15.40 64.51 60.54
C LEU A 121 16.64 64.66 59.65
N ASP A 122 17.32 65.80 59.76
CA ASP A 122 18.53 66.10 59.00
C ASP A 122 19.76 65.63 59.79
N LYS A 123 20.18 64.39 59.49
CA LYS A 123 21.28 63.67 60.14
C LYS A 123 22.60 64.44 60.12
N GLU A 124 22.88 65.20 59.05
CA GLU A 124 24.11 66.00 58.95
C GLU A 124 24.07 67.20 59.89
N LYS A 125 22.93 67.88 59.99
CA LYS A 125 22.75 69.00 60.91
C LYS A 125 22.79 68.56 62.38
N MET A 126 22.20 67.41 62.72
CA MET A 126 22.23 66.86 64.08
C MET A 126 23.64 66.45 64.50
N LYS A 127 24.40 65.79 63.62
CA LYS A 127 25.81 65.46 63.89
C LYS A 127 26.67 66.69 64.11
N MET A 128 26.52 67.73 63.28
CA MET A 128 27.20 69.01 63.47
C MET A 128 26.77 69.72 64.77
N LEU A 129 25.53 69.52 65.21
CA LEU A 129 25.04 70.09 66.47
C LEU A 129 25.64 69.37 67.67
N VAL A 130 25.75 68.04 67.63
CA VAL A 130 26.44 67.22 68.64
C VAL A 130 27.91 67.63 68.72
N GLU A 131 28.62 67.70 67.58
CA GLU A 131 30.04 68.08 67.54
C GLU A 131 30.28 69.49 68.11
N LYS A 132 29.38 70.44 67.83
CA LYS A 132 29.42 71.78 68.44
C LYS A 132 29.12 71.73 69.94
N LEU A 133 28.13 70.96 70.37
CA LEU A 133 27.74 70.83 71.78
C LEU A 133 28.84 70.17 72.61
N GLU A 134 29.48 69.12 72.10
CA GLU A 134 30.67 68.48 72.69
C GLU A 134 31.82 69.49 72.84
N TYR A 135 32.12 70.24 71.78
CA TYR A 135 33.13 71.31 71.83
C TYR A 135 32.81 72.39 72.87
N TYR A 136 31.54 72.81 72.98
CA TYR A 136 31.10 73.78 74.00
C TYR A 136 31.17 73.23 75.43
N PHE A 137 30.90 71.94 75.62
CA PHE A 137 31.01 71.25 76.90
C PHE A 137 32.47 71.10 77.36
N GLU A 138 33.39 70.82 76.43
CA GLU A 138 34.83 70.73 76.71
C GLU A 138 35.48 72.08 77.07
N THR A 139 34.87 73.21 76.64
CA THR A 139 35.47 74.55 76.75
C THR A 139 34.81 75.47 77.79
N SER A 140 33.74 75.05 78.47
CA SER A 140 32.94 75.90 79.39
C SER A 140 32.97 75.37 80.85
N PRO A 141 32.95 76.25 81.90
CA PRO A 141 32.88 75.81 83.30
C PRO A 141 31.46 75.33 83.69
N THR A 142 31.36 74.13 84.27
CA THR A 142 30.09 73.40 84.46
C THR A 142 29.39 73.64 85.81
N ASP A 143 28.09 73.90 85.74
CA ASP A 143 27.12 73.86 86.86
C ASP A 143 26.38 72.50 86.84
N PRO A 144 26.18 71.80 87.97
CA PRO A 144 25.45 70.53 88.03
C PRO A 144 24.05 70.52 87.38
N GLU A 145 23.34 71.64 87.35
CA GLU A 145 22.05 71.72 86.64
C GLU A 145 22.23 71.77 85.12
N TRP A 146 23.28 72.45 84.65
CA TRP A 146 23.61 72.58 83.24
C TRP A 146 24.14 71.27 82.65
N GLU A 147 24.96 70.51 83.41
CA GLU A 147 25.39 69.16 83.00
C GLU A 147 24.20 68.21 82.80
N ARG A 148 23.20 68.28 83.68
CA ARG A 148 21.97 67.47 83.54
C ARG A 148 21.14 67.87 82.32
N GLN A 149 21.05 69.16 82.01
CA GLN A 149 20.36 69.63 80.82
C GLN A 149 21.12 69.24 79.54
N PHE A 150 22.45 69.35 79.56
CA PHE A 150 23.32 68.95 78.46
C PHE A 150 23.20 67.46 78.13
N ILE A 151 23.30 66.60 79.16
CA ILE A 151 23.14 65.15 79.00
C ILE A 151 21.76 64.82 78.43
N LYS A 152 20.69 65.50 78.89
CA LYS A 152 19.34 65.35 78.31
C LYS A 152 19.32 65.73 76.83
N THR A 153 19.86 66.90 76.47
CA THR A 153 19.87 67.35 75.06
C THR A 153 20.70 66.46 74.15
N ILE A 154 21.85 65.93 74.62
CA ILE A 154 22.63 64.94 73.85
C ILE A 154 21.83 63.66 73.70
N SER A 155 21.23 63.14 74.76
CA SER A 155 20.43 61.91 74.68
C SER A 155 19.25 62.03 73.70
N GLU A 156 18.59 63.20 73.67
CA GLU A 156 17.51 63.49 72.71
C GLU A 156 18.04 63.51 71.26
N ILE A 157 19.20 64.12 71.01
CA ILE A 157 19.80 64.15 69.67
C ILE A 157 20.29 62.75 69.24
N GLU A 158 20.83 61.94 70.15
CA GLU A 158 21.22 60.55 69.88
C GLU A 158 20.00 59.67 69.53
N GLU A 159 18.88 59.84 70.24
CA GLU A 159 17.61 59.18 69.91
C GLU A 159 17.10 59.59 68.52
N GLU A 160 17.12 60.89 68.20
CA GLU A 160 16.75 61.41 66.87
C GLU A 160 17.65 60.86 65.75
N LEU A 161 18.95 60.73 66.00
CA LEU A 161 19.91 60.19 65.04
C LEU A 161 19.70 58.69 64.81
N ASN A 162 19.43 57.92 65.87
CA ASN A 162 19.07 56.51 65.76
C ASN A 162 17.75 56.30 64.98
N LEU A 163 16.77 57.19 65.17
CA LEU A 163 15.52 57.20 64.41
C LEU A 163 15.78 57.49 62.92
N ALA A 164 16.63 58.48 62.60
CA ALA A 164 17.01 58.77 61.22
C ALA A 164 17.67 57.57 60.52
N ASP A 165 18.58 56.87 61.20
CA ASP A 165 19.22 55.65 60.69
C ASP A 165 18.21 54.52 60.45
N SER A 166 17.25 54.35 61.36
CA SER A 166 16.20 53.35 61.21
C SER A 166 15.29 53.64 60.01
N LEU A 167 14.97 54.92 59.75
CA LEU A 167 14.18 55.36 58.60
C LEU A 167 14.92 55.14 57.29
N GLU A 168 16.21 55.43 57.24
CA GLU A 168 17.06 55.20 56.06
C GLU A 168 17.11 53.70 55.71
N LYS A 169 17.33 52.83 56.70
CA LYS A 169 17.32 51.36 56.54
C LYS A 169 15.95 50.83 56.10
N LEU A 170 14.85 51.36 56.62
CA LEU A 170 13.50 50.98 56.17
C LEU A 170 13.24 51.40 54.72
N ARG A 171 13.68 52.60 54.33
CA ARG A 171 13.57 53.09 52.94
C ARG A 171 14.39 52.23 51.97
N SER A 172 15.61 51.83 52.34
CA SER A 172 16.44 50.95 51.51
C SER A 172 15.81 49.57 51.35
N HIS A 173 15.34 48.94 52.43
CA HIS A 173 14.64 47.65 52.36
C HIS A 173 13.36 47.70 51.51
N ILE A 174 12.59 48.80 51.61
CA ILE A 174 11.42 49.04 50.76
C ILE A 174 11.83 49.10 49.28
N GLN A 175 12.94 49.78 48.98
CA GLN A 175 13.42 49.90 47.60
C GLN A 175 13.93 48.56 47.05
N GLU A 176 14.66 47.77 47.84
CA GLU A 176 15.11 46.44 47.46
C GLU A 176 13.93 45.49 47.16
N ILE A 177 12.88 45.52 48.00
CA ILE A 177 11.69 44.71 47.78
C ILE A 177 10.94 45.13 46.52
N LYS A 178 10.86 46.44 46.22
CA LYS A 178 10.28 46.93 44.98
C LYS A 178 11.05 46.41 43.75
N ASN A 179 12.38 46.48 43.79
CA ASN A 179 13.23 45.98 42.71
C ASN A 179 13.00 44.47 42.49
N LYS A 180 12.99 43.67 43.57
CA LYS A 180 12.69 42.22 43.50
C LYS A 180 11.30 41.94 42.93
N LEU A 181 10.28 42.73 43.33
CA LEU A 181 8.93 42.60 42.79
C LEU A 181 8.88 42.90 41.28
N ASP A 182 9.63 43.88 40.80
CA ASP A 182 9.67 44.22 39.38
C ASP A 182 10.43 43.16 38.56
N GLU A 183 11.51 42.58 39.09
CA GLU A 183 12.18 41.42 38.49
C GLU A 183 11.24 40.21 38.39
N LEU A 184 10.51 39.88 39.46
CA LEU A 184 9.54 38.78 39.45
C LEU A 184 8.40 39.02 38.45
N LYS A 185 7.94 40.26 38.29
CA LYS A 185 6.95 40.61 37.24
C LYS A 185 7.50 40.38 35.84
N ARG A 186 8.73 40.83 35.56
CA ARG A 186 9.38 40.61 34.24
C ARG A 186 9.51 39.14 33.92
N ARG A 187 10.03 38.33 34.86
CA ARG A 187 10.11 36.87 34.72
C ARG A 187 8.75 36.23 34.46
N LYS A 188 7.71 36.65 35.17
CA LYS A 188 6.35 36.16 34.97
C LYS A 188 5.82 36.48 33.56
N ASP A 189 6.10 37.67 33.05
CA ASP A 189 5.67 38.08 31.71
C ASP A 189 6.44 37.34 30.60
N GLU A 190 7.73 37.07 30.79
CA GLU A 190 8.52 36.19 29.91
C GLU A 190 7.93 34.77 29.86
N ILE A 191 7.59 34.19 31.02
CA ILE A 191 6.96 32.86 31.07
C ILE A 191 5.59 32.86 30.38
N ARG A 192 4.81 33.94 30.52
CA ARG A 192 3.53 34.08 29.81
C ARG A 192 3.71 34.13 28.29
N GLN A 193 4.73 34.84 27.80
CA GLN A 193 5.06 34.86 26.37
C GLN A 193 5.48 33.46 25.88
N ASN A 194 6.30 32.75 26.66
CA ASN A 194 6.69 31.38 26.36
C ASN A 194 5.47 30.44 26.30
N ILE A 195 4.52 30.57 27.23
CA ILE A 195 3.25 29.82 27.19
C ILE A 195 2.46 30.16 25.91
N ALA A 196 2.36 31.43 25.52
CA ALA A 196 1.66 31.83 24.31
C ALA A 196 2.29 31.19 23.05
N ASN A 197 3.63 31.20 22.96
CA ASN A 197 4.37 30.56 21.88
C ASN A 197 4.15 29.03 21.85
N LEU A 198 4.17 28.37 23.01
CA LEU A 198 3.88 26.94 23.13
C LEU A 198 2.42 26.60 22.77
N VAL A 199 1.46 27.47 23.07
CA VAL A 199 0.06 27.29 22.66
C VAL A 199 -0.08 27.40 21.14
N ASN A 200 0.66 28.33 20.51
CA ASN A 200 0.67 28.45 19.05
C ASN A 200 1.28 27.20 18.39
N SER A 201 2.41 26.69 18.89
CA SER A 201 2.98 25.44 18.38
C SER A 201 2.10 24.22 18.65
N LEU A 202 1.35 24.20 19.76
CA LEU A 202 0.35 23.17 20.02
C LEU A 202 -0.77 23.19 18.96
N ASN A 203 -1.20 24.37 18.54
CA ASN A 203 -2.24 24.52 17.52
C ASN A 203 -1.74 24.08 16.15
N SER A 204 -0.52 24.43 15.75
CA SER A 204 0.05 23.94 14.49
C SER A 204 0.17 22.41 14.47
N VAL A 205 0.64 21.80 15.56
CA VAL A 205 0.68 20.32 15.68
C VAL A 205 -0.72 19.70 15.59
N LYS A 206 -1.74 20.33 16.17
CA LYS A 206 -3.13 19.84 16.05
C LYS A 206 -3.62 19.90 14.60
N GLU A 207 -3.29 20.95 13.87
CA GLU A 207 -3.64 21.09 12.45
C GLU A 207 -2.96 20.03 11.59
N GLU A 208 -1.66 19.77 11.81
CA GLU A 208 -0.92 18.71 11.12
C GLU A 208 -1.53 17.33 11.41
N ILE A 209 -1.85 17.04 12.67
CA ILE A 209 -2.56 15.80 13.04
C ILE A 209 -3.91 15.69 12.31
N ALA A 210 -4.65 16.79 12.17
CA ALA A 210 -5.93 16.80 11.47
C ALA A 210 -5.76 16.54 9.96
N LYS A 211 -4.74 17.13 9.32
CA LYS A 211 -4.39 16.88 7.92
C LYS A 211 -4.03 15.41 7.68
N LEU A 212 -3.11 14.86 8.46
CA LEU A 212 -2.72 13.44 8.36
C LEU A 212 -3.89 12.47 8.61
N LYS A 213 -4.85 12.83 9.48
CA LYS A 213 -6.07 12.03 9.67
C LYS A 213 -6.93 12.00 8.40
N LYS A 214 -7.10 13.13 7.71
CA LYS A 214 -7.84 13.19 6.44
C LYS A 214 -7.15 12.37 5.35
N GLU A 215 -5.84 12.54 5.21
CA GLU A 215 -5.03 11.75 4.26
C GLU A 215 -5.14 10.24 4.54
N ARG A 216 -5.16 9.86 5.83
CA ARG A 216 -5.38 8.47 6.25
C ARG A 216 -6.74 7.93 5.83
N GLU A 217 -7.80 8.73 5.97
CA GLU A 217 -9.16 8.36 5.59
C GLU A 217 -9.29 8.20 4.07
N GLU A 218 -8.70 9.10 3.29
CA GLU A 218 -8.67 9.03 1.83
C GLU A 218 -7.90 7.79 1.35
N ALA A 219 -6.71 7.55 1.92
CA ALA A 219 -5.93 6.34 1.64
C ALA A 219 -6.72 5.06 1.99
N TYR A 220 -7.55 5.10 3.04
CA TYR A 220 -8.40 3.97 3.42
C TYR A 220 -9.47 3.69 2.37
N LYS A 221 -10.15 4.72 1.89
CA LYS A 221 -11.15 4.60 0.81
C LYS A 221 -10.52 3.98 -0.43
N GLN A 222 -9.39 4.53 -0.90
CA GLN A 222 -8.65 3.98 -2.04
C GLN A 222 -8.25 2.51 -1.82
N LEU A 223 -7.77 2.16 -0.62
CA LEU A 223 -7.41 0.78 -0.30
C LEU A 223 -8.62 -0.16 -0.37
N THR A 224 -9.79 0.27 0.09
CA THR A 224 -11.02 -0.55 0.03
C THR A 224 -11.47 -0.78 -1.41
N GLU A 225 -11.41 0.24 -2.26
CA GLU A 225 -11.74 0.13 -3.69
C GLU A 225 -10.79 -0.81 -4.42
N LEU A 226 -9.48 -0.67 -4.20
CA LEU A 226 -8.49 -1.58 -4.79
C LEU A 226 -8.66 -3.02 -4.32
N LYS A 227 -9.04 -3.25 -3.06
CA LYS A 227 -9.34 -4.60 -2.55
C LYS A 227 -10.54 -5.21 -3.27
N LYS A 228 -11.62 -4.45 -3.49
CA LYS A 228 -12.78 -4.90 -4.27
C LYS A 228 -12.36 -5.27 -5.70
N LYS A 229 -11.68 -4.35 -6.40
CA LYS A 229 -11.17 -4.58 -7.76
C LYS A 229 -10.27 -5.82 -7.84
N ARG A 230 -9.40 -6.02 -6.85
CA ARG A 230 -8.54 -7.22 -6.77
C ARG A 230 -9.36 -8.50 -6.68
N ASP A 231 -10.42 -8.49 -5.87
CA ASP A 231 -11.22 -9.69 -5.64
C ASP A 231 -12.13 -10.00 -6.85
N GLU A 232 -12.67 -8.99 -7.52
CA GLU A 232 -13.33 -9.12 -8.84
C GLU A 232 -12.38 -9.73 -9.89
N LEU A 233 -11.16 -9.19 -10.02
CA LEU A 233 -10.17 -9.73 -10.96
C LEU A 233 -9.75 -11.17 -10.62
N LYS A 234 -9.74 -11.55 -9.34
CA LYS A 234 -9.48 -12.95 -8.94
C LYS A 234 -10.61 -13.88 -9.39
N GLN A 235 -11.86 -13.46 -9.24
CA GLN A 235 -13.01 -14.22 -9.72
C GLN A 235 -12.92 -14.41 -11.23
N MET A 236 -12.74 -13.31 -11.99
CA MET A 236 -12.57 -13.37 -13.45
C MET A 236 -11.43 -14.30 -13.88
N ARG A 237 -10.29 -14.25 -13.18
CA ARG A 237 -9.15 -15.14 -13.42
C ARG A 237 -9.53 -16.61 -13.24
N ASP A 238 -10.25 -16.93 -12.18
CA ASP A 238 -10.60 -18.31 -11.84
C ASP A 238 -11.68 -18.85 -12.78
N ASP A 239 -12.62 -18.02 -13.21
CA ASP A 239 -13.62 -18.37 -14.22
C ASP A 239 -12.98 -18.60 -15.59
N LEU A 240 -12.03 -17.75 -16.00
CA LEU A 240 -11.26 -17.97 -17.23
C LEU A 240 -10.47 -19.27 -17.18
N LYS A 241 -9.84 -19.60 -16.05
CA LYS A 241 -9.13 -20.88 -15.88
C LYS A 241 -10.07 -22.07 -16.05
N LYS A 242 -11.25 -22.04 -15.41
CA LYS A 242 -12.26 -23.11 -15.54
C LYS A 242 -12.68 -23.27 -17.00
N ALA A 243 -13.06 -22.18 -17.66
CA ALA A 243 -13.47 -22.20 -19.06
C ALA A 243 -12.38 -22.73 -20.00
N ILE A 244 -11.10 -22.41 -19.77
CA ILE A 244 -9.98 -22.96 -20.54
C ILE A 244 -9.88 -24.48 -20.36
N VAL A 245 -10.03 -24.97 -19.11
CA VAL A 245 -9.99 -26.41 -18.82
C VAL A 245 -11.16 -27.14 -19.48
N ASP A 246 -12.37 -26.60 -19.37
CA ASP A 246 -13.57 -27.19 -19.98
C ASP A 246 -13.46 -27.28 -21.50
N LEU A 247 -12.98 -26.22 -22.15
CA LEU A 247 -12.71 -26.22 -23.59
C LEU A 247 -11.60 -27.21 -23.96
N ALA A 248 -10.56 -27.35 -23.13
CA ALA A 248 -9.48 -28.30 -23.37
C ALA A 248 -9.97 -29.76 -23.32
N ILE A 249 -10.90 -30.07 -22.39
CA ILE A 249 -11.56 -31.38 -22.30
C ILE A 249 -12.40 -31.63 -23.56
N LYS A 250 -13.29 -30.69 -23.94
CA LYS A 250 -14.10 -30.81 -25.16
C LYS A 250 -13.24 -31.03 -26.40
N ARG A 251 -12.15 -30.27 -26.55
CA ARG A 251 -11.20 -30.45 -27.65
C ARG A 251 -10.57 -31.84 -27.67
N LYS A 252 -10.22 -32.39 -26.49
CA LYS A 252 -9.66 -33.73 -26.37
C LYS A 252 -10.68 -34.80 -26.79
N GLU A 253 -11.95 -34.64 -26.40
CA GLU A 253 -13.04 -35.53 -26.81
C GLU A 253 -13.27 -35.50 -28.33
N LEU A 254 -13.32 -34.32 -28.94
CA LEU A 254 -13.46 -34.19 -30.39
C LEU A 254 -12.28 -34.83 -31.14
N ARG A 255 -11.04 -34.65 -30.64
CA ARG A 255 -9.86 -35.32 -31.22
C ARG A 255 -9.94 -36.84 -31.12
N ALA A 256 -10.48 -37.38 -30.03
CA ALA A 256 -10.68 -38.82 -29.89
C ALA A 256 -11.73 -39.34 -30.88
N ARG A 257 -12.86 -38.63 -31.04
CA ARG A 257 -13.88 -38.98 -32.06
C ARG A 257 -13.33 -38.91 -33.48
N LEU A 258 -12.53 -37.91 -33.78
CA LEU A 258 -11.88 -37.76 -35.07
C LEU A 258 -10.88 -38.90 -35.35
N ALA A 259 -10.14 -39.37 -34.34
CA ALA A 259 -9.29 -40.54 -34.47
C ALA A 259 -10.10 -41.81 -34.79
N GLN A 260 -11.23 -42.01 -34.13
CA GLN A 260 -12.15 -43.13 -34.42
C GLN A 260 -12.66 -43.09 -35.87
N LEU A 261 -13.11 -41.91 -36.34
CA LEU A 261 -13.55 -41.76 -37.74
C LEU A 261 -12.42 -42.00 -38.75
N ARG A 262 -11.17 -41.60 -38.43
CA ARG A 262 -10.01 -41.91 -39.28
C ARG A 262 -9.77 -43.41 -39.38
N ASP A 263 -9.89 -44.15 -38.29
CA ASP A 263 -9.74 -45.60 -38.30
C ASP A 263 -10.85 -46.29 -39.10
N GLU A 264 -12.10 -45.82 -38.97
CA GLU A 264 -13.23 -46.30 -39.77
C GLU A 264 -13.03 -46.00 -41.27
N LEU A 265 -12.62 -44.78 -41.62
CA LEU A 265 -12.35 -44.40 -43.00
C LEU A 265 -11.23 -45.25 -43.61
N ASN A 266 -10.16 -45.53 -42.85
CA ASN A 266 -9.09 -46.43 -43.28
C ASN A 266 -9.62 -47.84 -43.55
N LYS A 267 -10.49 -48.37 -42.67
CA LYS A 267 -11.13 -49.68 -42.87
C LYS A 267 -11.96 -49.72 -44.15
N TYR A 268 -12.82 -48.74 -44.38
CA TYR A 268 -13.63 -48.68 -45.62
C TYR A 268 -12.77 -48.49 -46.87
N THR A 269 -11.68 -47.73 -46.78
CA THR A 269 -10.73 -47.54 -47.89
C THR A 269 -10.02 -48.85 -48.26
N ILE A 270 -9.65 -49.67 -47.27
CA ILE A 270 -9.07 -51.01 -47.51
C ILE A 270 -10.11 -51.93 -48.16
N LEU A 271 -11.35 -51.93 -47.66
CA LEU A 271 -12.44 -52.73 -48.25
C LEU A 271 -12.71 -52.32 -49.70
N LEU A 272 -12.67 -51.03 -50.01
CA LEU A 272 -12.83 -50.52 -51.38
C LEU A 272 -11.71 -51.03 -52.29
N LYS A 273 -10.44 -50.94 -51.85
CA LYS A 273 -9.29 -51.47 -52.60
C LYS A 273 -9.41 -52.98 -52.84
N ALA A 274 -9.89 -53.72 -51.85
CA ALA A 274 -10.10 -55.17 -51.97
C ALA A 274 -11.25 -55.49 -52.95
N ALA A 275 -12.34 -54.72 -52.92
CA ALA A 275 -13.45 -54.84 -53.87
C ALA A 275 -12.98 -54.55 -55.31
N ASP A 276 -12.21 -53.48 -55.52
CA ASP A 276 -11.62 -53.13 -56.82
C ASP A 276 -10.70 -54.24 -57.36
N LEU A 277 -9.85 -54.81 -56.50
CA LEU A 277 -8.99 -55.94 -56.87
C LEU A 277 -9.81 -57.18 -57.23
N SER A 278 -10.87 -57.48 -56.48
CA SER A 278 -11.76 -58.61 -56.75
C SER A 278 -12.52 -58.44 -58.07
N GLU A 279 -13.04 -57.25 -58.36
CA GLU A 279 -13.67 -56.92 -59.65
C GLU A 279 -12.67 -57.11 -60.80
N ARG A 280 -11.45 -56.60 -60.67
CA ARG A 280 -10.38 -56.79 -61.67
C ARG A 280 -10.03 -58.27 -61.87
N TYR A 281 -9.95 -59.05 -60.79
CA TYR A 281 -9.71 -60.49 -60.89
C TYR A 281 -10.85 -61.22 -61.60
N LYS A 282 -12.11 -60.89 -61.28
CA LYS A 282 -13.28 -61.49 -61.94
C LYS A 282 -13.32 -61.16 -63.42
N THR A 283 -13.20 -59.87 -63.79
CA THR A 283 -13.16 -59.44 -65.19
C THR A 283 -11.98 -60.06 -65.95
N ALA A 284 -10.81 -60.20 -65.32
CA ALA A 284 -9.66 -60.89 -65.93
C ALA A 284 -9.91 -62.39 -66.11
N LEU A 285 -10.56 -63.06 -65.14
CA LEU A 285 -10.94 -64.47 -65.22
C LEU A 285 -12.00 -64.70 -66.31
N GLU A 286 -13.02 -63.85 -66.37
CA GLU A 286 -14.04 -63.85 -67.42
C GLU A 286 -13.40 -63.62 -68.80
N ALA A 287 -12.48 -62.67 -68.92
CA ALA A 287 -11.73 -62.45 -70.17
C ALA A 287 -10.83 -63.64 -70.53
N GLN A 288 -10.20 -64.30 -69.55
CA GLN A 288 -9.39 -65.50 -69.79
C GLN A 288 -10.27 -66.68 -70.21
N ASN A 289 -11.42 -66.87 -69.57
CA ASN A 289 -12.38 -67.91 -69.92
C ASN A 289 -12.96 -67.66 -71.31
N ALA A 290 -13.36 -66.42 -71.63
CA ALA A 290 -13.83 -66.05 -72.98
C ALA A 290 -12.74 -66.26 -74.05
N LYS A 291 -11.46 -65.96 -73.73
CA LYS A 291 -10.33 -66.28 -74.61
C LYS A 291 -10.15 -67.79 -74.79
N LYS A 292 -10.24 -68.58 -73.72
CA LYS A 292 -10.16 -70.06 -73.77
C LYS A 292 -11.33 -70.66 -74.56
N GLU A 293 -12.54 -70.14 -74.38
CA GLU A 293 -13.73 -70.54 -75.14
C GLU A 293 -13.58 -70.17 -76.62
N GLY A 294 -13.09 -68.97 -76.94
CA GLY A 294 -12.81 -68.57 -78.32
C GLY A 294 -11.68 -69.39 -78.96
N LEU A 295 -10.63 -69.73 -78.21
CA LEU A 295 -9.56 -70.64 -78.65
C LEU A 295 -10.09 -72.06 -78.86
N ARG A 296 -10.93 -72.57 -77.95
CA ARG A 296 -11.59 -73.88 -78.09
C ARG A 296 -12.53 -73.92 -79.29
N ALA A 297 -13.37 -72.90 -79.48
CA ALA A 297 -14.26 -72.83 -80.64
C ALA A 297 -13.46 -72.84 -81.96
N LYS A 298 -12.38 -72.07 -82.05
CA LYS A 298 -11.46 -72.09 -83.20
C LYS A 298 -10.77 -73.45 -83.36
N ALA A 299 -10.30 -74.05 -82.27
CA ALA A 299 -9.67 -75.37 -82.29
C ALA A 299 -10.66 -76.47 -82.70
N GLU A 300 -11.93 -76.38 -82.32
CA GLU A 300 -12.97 -77.34 -82.67
C GLU A 300 -13.38 -77.22 -84.15
N GLU A 301 -13.47 -76.00 -84.68
CA GLU A 301 -13.61 -75.77 -86.13
C GLU A 301 -12.43 -76.38 -86.92
N ILE A 302 -11.20 -76.18 -86.46
CA ILE A 302 -9.98 -76.72 -87.08
C ILE A 302 -9.92 -78.26 -86.92
N TYR A 303 -10.32 -78.82 -85.78
CA TYR A 303 -10.41 -80.26 -85.54
C TYR A 303 -11.47 -80.91 -86.43
N GLN A 304 -12.60 -80.25 -86.65
CA GLN A 304 -13.61 -80.68 -87.62
C GLN A 304 -13.11 -80.63 -89.08
N LYS A 305 -12.16 -79.73 -89.42
CA LYS A 305 -11.45 -79.76 -90.71
C LYS A 305 -10.45 -80.91 -90.80
N LEU A 306 -9.72 -81.20 -89.72
CA LEU A 306 -8.82 -82.36 -89.62
C LEU A 306 -9.58 -83.68 -89.81
N LEU A 307 -10.73 -83.86 -89.15
CA LEU A 307 -11.62 -85.01 -89.31
C LEU A 307 -12.14 -85.19 -90.74
N ARG A 308 -12.19 -84.10 -91.52
CA ARG A 308 -12.57 -84.09 -92.94
C ARG A 308 -11.39 -84.39 -93.90
N GLY A 309 -10.17 -84.59 -93.38
CA GLY A 309 -9.01 -85.03 -94.16
C GLY A 309 -8.24 -83.92 -94.88
N GLU A 310 -8.46 -82.66 -94.52
CA GLU A 310 -7.78 -81.50 -95.12
C GLU A 310 -6.40 -81.25 -94.47
N ARG A 311 -5.42 -80.76 -95.26
CA ARG A 311 -4.07 -80.47 -94.76
C ARG A 311 -4.08 -79.22 -93.87
N LEU A 312 -3.60 -79.37 -92.63
CA LEU A 312 -3.44 -78.27 -91.68
C LEU A 312 -2.15 -77.48 -91.95
N THR A 313 -2.21 -76.16 -91.78
CA THR A 313 -1.03 -75.29 -91.74
C THR A 313 -0.31 -75.39 -90.38
N HIS A 314 0.98 -75.03 -90.35
CA HIS A 314 1.77 -75.07 -89.11
C HIS A 314 1.16 -74.21 -87.98
N GLU A 315 0.50 -73.10 -88.35
CA GLU A 315 -0.21 -72.23 -87.42
C GLU A 315 -1.50 -72.87 -86.89
N GLU A 316 -2.26 -73.60 -87.72
CA GLU A 316 -3.47 -74.32 -87.29
C GLU A 316 -3.14 -75.54 -86.41
N MET A 317 -2.02 -76.23 -86.66
CA MET A 317 -1.53 -77.29 -85.77
C MET A 317 -1.11 -76.75 -84.40
N LYS A 318 -0.49 -75.56 -84.36
CA LYS A 318 -0.11 -74.90 -83.10
C LYS A 318 -1.34 -74.51 -82.27
N ILE A 319 -2.42 -74.06 -82.92
CA ILE A 319 -3.69 -73.72 -82.25
C ILE A 319 -4.37 -74.96 -81.65
N LEU A 320 -4.31 -76.12 -82.32
CA LEU A 320 -4.82 -77.39 -81.79
C LEU A 320 -4.02 -77.90 -80.58
N ALA A 321 -2.69 -77.75 -80.62
CA ALA A 321 -1.80 -78.10 -79.51
C ALA A 321 -2.03 -77.18 -78.29
N GLU A 322 -2.10 -75.86 -78.50
CA GLU A 322 -2.36 -74.88 -77.43
C GLU A 322 -3.75 -75.04 -76.78
N ALA A 323 -4.72 -75.63 -77.49
CA ALA A 323 -6.05 -75.93 -76.97
C ALA A 323 -6.19 -77.31 -76.29
N GLY A 324 -5.15 -78.15 -76.33
CA GLY A 324 -5.10 -79.46 -75.68
C GLY A 324 -5.76 -80.61 -76.45
N TYR A 325 -5.99 -80.47 -77.76
CA TYR A 325 -6.55 -81.53 -78.62
C TYR A 325 -5.48 -82.50 -79.16
N LEU A 326 -4.19 -82.26 -78.86
CA LEU A 326 -3.04 -83.10 -79.20
C LEU A 326 -2.22 -83.32 -77.91
N ALA A 327 -1.73 -84.54 -77.67
CA ALA A 327 -0.88 -84.82 -76.52
C ALA A 327 0.53 -84.25 -76.75
N GLU A 328 1.10 -83.57 -75.74
CA GLU A 328 2.51 -83.18 -75.73
C GLU A 328 3.35 -84.46 -75.60
N GLU A 329 4.17 -84.77 -76.61
CA GLU A 329 5.31 -85.70 -76.48
C GLU A 329 6.57 -84.96 -76.04
#